data_AF-A0A2E4E3P7-F1
#
_entry.id   AF-A0A2E4E3P7-F1
#
_cell.length_a   1.000
_cell.length_b   1.000
_cell.length_c   1.000
_cell.angle_alpha   90.00
_cell.angle_beta   90.00
_cell.angle_gamma   90.00
#
_symmetry.space_group_name_H-M   'P 1'
#
loop_
_entity.id
_entity.type
_entity.pdbx_description
1 polymer ?
#
loop_
_entity_poly.entity_id
_entity_poly.type
_entity_poly.pdbx_seq_one_letter_code
_entity_poly.pdbx_strand_id
1 'polypeptide(L)'
;MTTFDQLTIKSTIEGYKKKKFNCEEITNYFVKNILKNKNLNCFITETPDLAIKMAKEIDKNIDSSKYKYMQGIPIAMKDLFCTKGIRTTAGSKILENFIPFYESTVSNNLWNSGAVMLGKSNLDEFAMGSANTTSFFGNVVNPIKIEKKLVPGGSSGGSAAAVAANLCIAATGSDTGGSIRQPASFCGIVGMKPTYGRCSRFGMIAFASSLDQAGTLTKNVEDSSIMLQSMCSHDPRDSTSSKNEIPDFSTYVDIDLKKKKVGIPREYQIDGLNPVIKKKWEEVSEIFRKNGTEVVEISLPHTKYALPAYYIIAPAEASANLARYDGIRFGFRDNSESLDDLYENTRANGFGSEVKRRIMIGTYVLSAGYYDAYYIKALRIRQLIYNDFLEAFKKCDFILTPTTPNVAFAIGEKQDDPLEMYLNDVLTVPASLAGLPAISVPAGYNEEGLPFGLQIISKPFDEKLVFRAGKFIEDSKS
;
A
#
# COMPACT_ATOMS: atom_id res chain seq x y z
N MET A 1 -20.49 27.02 2.99
CA MET A 1 -20.18 26.17 1.82
C MET A 1 -19.50 24.92 2.33
N THR A 2 -19.99 23.73 1.98
CA THR A 2 -19.31 22.48 2.35
C THR A 2 -17.99 22.37 1.58
N THR A 3 -16.87 22.26 2.28
CA THR A 3 -15.54 22.04 1.69
C THR A 3 -15.37 20.56 1.38
N PHE A 4 -15.59 20.16 0.12
CA PHE A 4 -15.48 18.77 -0.32
C PHE A 4 -14.05 18.19 -0.21
N ASP A 5 -13.03 19.05 -0.15
CA ASP A 5 -11.62 18.71 0.06
C ASP A 5 -11.35 18.05 1.42
N GLN A 6 -12.16 18.34 2.44
CA GLN A 6 -11.96 17.81 3.80
C GLN A 6 -12.79 16.55 4.09
N LEU A 7 -13.54 16.06 3.09
CA LEU A 7 -14.38 14.89 3.28
C LEU A 7 -13.56 13.62 3.53
N THR A 8 -14.10 12.83 4.44
CA THR A 8 -13.69 11.47 4.84
C THR A 8 -14.78 10.50 4.38
N ILE A 9 -14.51 9.19 4.40
CA ILE A 9 -15.53 8.17 4.09
C ILE A 9 -16.74 8.37 5.01
N LYS A 10 -16.50 8.45 6.32
CA LYS A 10 -17.57 8.63 7.32
C LYS A 10 -18.36 9.92 7.11
N SER A 11 -17.69 11.07 7.01
CA SER A 11 -18.38 12.37 6.87
C SER A 11 -19.14 12.50 5.55
N THR A 12 -18.67 11.81 4.50
CA THR A 12 -19.38 11.73 3.21
C THR A 12 -20.68 10.95 3.34
N ILE A 13 -20.64 9.76 3.95
CA ILE A 13 -21.85 8.94 4.19
C ILE A 13 -22.83 9.68 5.09
N GLU A 14 -22.36 10.36 6.14
CA GLU A 14 -23.21 11.19 6.98
C GLU A 14 -23.82 12.37 6.22
N GLY A 15 -23.07 12.97 5.30
CA GLY A 15 -23.54 14.02 4.41
C GLY A 15 -24.65 13.54 3.48
N TYR A 16 -24.52 12.36 2.88
CA TYR A 16 -25.56 11.73 2.07
C TYR A 16 -26.82 11.44 2.90
N LYS A 17 -26.67 10.85 4.11
CA LYS A 17 -27.79 10.59 5.03
C LYS A 17 -28.53 11.87 5.42
N LYS A 18 -27.80 12.98 5.61
CA LYS A 18 -28.34 14.31 5.92
C LYS A 18 -28.76 15.10 4.68
N LYS A 19 -28.69 14.51 3.48
CA LYS A 19 -29.00 15.14 2.18
C LYS A 19 -28.30 16.49 1.96
N LYS A 20 -27.05 16.62 2.42
CA LYS A 20 -26.25 17.86 2.24
C LYS A 20 -25.72 18.03 0.82
N PHE A 21 -25.58 16.92 0.12
CA PHE A 21 -25.07 16.77 -1.25
C PHE A 21 -25.41 15.34 -1.72
N ASN A 22 -25.26 15.06 -3.00
CA ASN A 22 -25.43 13.73 -3.60
C ASN A 22 -24.11 13.17 -4.16
N CYS A 23 -24.13 11.91 -4.64
CA CYS A 23 -22.93 11.22 -5.13
C CYS A 23 -22.38 11.87 -6.39
N GLU A 24 -23.25 12.31 -7.31
CA GLU A 24 -22.87 13.00 -8.53
C GLU A 24 -22.13 14.33 -8.25
N GLU A 25 -22.60 15.14 -7.30
CA GLU A 25 -21.99 16.41 -6.92
C GLU A 25 -20.55 16.22 -6.41
N ILE A 26 -20.35 15.26 -5.50
CA ILE A 26 -19.03 14.95 -4.95
C ILE A 26 -18.12 14.36 -6.03
N THR A 27 -18.63 13.44 -6.84
CA THR A 27 -17.83 12.81 -7.89
C THR A 27 -17.36 13.84 -8.92
N ASN A 28 -18.25 14.75 -9.35
CA ASN A 28 -17.90 15.86 -10.24
C ASN A 28 -16.83 16.78 -9.64
N TYR A 29 -16.87 17.02 -8.33
CA TYR A 29 -15.84 17.80 -7.66
C TYR A 29 -14.46 17.14 -7.76
N PHE A 30 -14.35 15.85 -7.42
CA PHE A 30 -13.06 15.14 -7.50
C PHE A 30 -12.56 15.00 -8.93
N VAL A 31 -13.43 14.72 -9.91
CA VAL A 31 -13.06 14.71 -11.34
C VAL A 31 -12.47 16.06 -11.75
N LYS A 32 -13.10 17.18 -11.38
CA LYS A 32 -12.57 18.53 -11.67
C LYS A 32 -11.22 18.78 -10.99
N ASN A 33 -11.05 18.32 -9.75
CA ASN A 33 -9.79 18.49 -9.02
C ASN A 33 -8.65 17.66 -9.60
N ILE A 34 -8.91 16.43 -10.06
CA ILE A 34 -7.92 15.60 -10.76
C ILE A 34 -7.41 16.34 -12.00
N LEU A 35 -8.32 16.89 -12.81
CA LEU A 35 -7.95 17.65 -14.02
C LEU A 35 -7.11 18.90 -13.73
N LYS A 36 -7.35 19.58 -12.59
CA LYS A 36 -6.57 20.76 -12.17
C LYS A 36 -5.17 20.43 -11.65
N ASN A 37 -4.96 19.21 -11.15
CA ASN A 37 -3.72 18.80 -10.47
C ASN A 37 -2.95 17.72 -11.26
N LYS A 38 -3.07 17.73 -12.60
CA LYS A 38 -2.34 16.77 -13.47
C LYS A 38 -0.82 16.84 -13.30
N ASN A 39 -0.29 17.97 -12.84
CA ASN A 39 1.14 18.14 -12.52
C ASN A 39 1.65 17.19 -11.42
N LEU A 40 0.77 16.59 -10.61
CA LEU A 40 1.14 15.58 -9.61
C LEU A 40 1.27 14.17 -10.20
N ASN A 41 0.71 13.94 -11.39
CA ASN A 41 0.74 12.67 -12.12
C ASN A 41 0.20 11.45 -11.33
N CYS A 42 -0.78 11.66 -10.45
CA CYS A 42 -1.29 10.61 -9.57
C CYS A 42 -2.07 9.49 -10.28
N PHE A 43 -2.55 9.70 -11.52
CA PHE A 43 -3.40 8.77 -12.27
C PHE A 43 -2.81 8.44 -13.64
N ILE A 44 -2.79 7.15 -14.00
CA ILE A 44 -2.40 6.66 -15.34
C ILE A 44 -3.61 6.62 -16.28
N THR A 45 -4.74 6.13 -15.77
CA THR A 45 -5.99 6.01 -16.54
C THR A 45 -7.10 6.70 -15.75
N GLU A 46 -7.47 7.91 -16.16
CA GLU A 46 -8.61 8.65 -15.61
C GLU A 46 -9.93 8.05 -16.14
N THR A 47 -10.97 7.96 -15.30
CA THR A 47 -12.27 7.39 -15.70
C THR A 47 -13.46 8.31 -15.38
N PRO A 48 -13.46 9.59 -15.82
CA PRO A 48 -14.48 10.57 -15.42
C PRO A 48 -15.90 10.16 -15.83
N ASP A 49 -16.08 9.66 -17.05
CA ASP A 49 -17.41 9.26 -17.55
C ASP A 49 -17.96 8.07 -16.77
N LEU A 50 -17.11 7.08 -16.48
CA LEU A 50 -17.49 5.93 -15.64
C LEU A 50 -17.82 6.39 -14.22
N ALA A 51 -16.99 7.26 -13.63
CA ALA A 51 -17.20 7.78 -12.28
C ALA A 51 -18.57 8.45 -12.15
N ILE A 52 -18.89 9.36 -13.09
CA ILE A 52 -20.17 10.09 -13.12
C ILE A 52 -21.33 9.11 -13.35
N LYS A 53 -21.18 8.13 -14.24
CA LYS A 53 -22.19 7.10 -14.47
C LYS A 53 -22.49 6.31 -13.20
N MET A 54 -21.45 5.80 -12.52
CA MET A 54 -21.59 5.06 -11.26
C MET A 54 -22.27 5.91 -10.18
N ALA A 55 -21.88 7.18 -10.05
CA ALA A 55 -22.47 8.10 -9.08
C ALA A 55 -23.97 8.33 -9.34
N LYS A 56 -24.36 8.56 -10.60
CA LYS A 56 -25.78 8.71 -11.00
C LYS A 56 -26.60 7.46 -10.74
N GLU A 57 -26.04 6.28 -11.02
CA GLU A 57 -26.70 5.01 -10.75
C GLU A 57 -26.90 4.79 -9.25
N ILE A 58 -25.95 5.22 -8.43
CA ILE A 58 -26.08 5.20 -6.97
C ILE A 58 -27.19 6.15 -6.51
N ASP A 59 -27.16 7.42 -6.94
CA ASP A 59 -28.15 8.41 -6.52
C ASP A 59 -29.59 8.00 -6.89
N LYS A 60 -29.78 7.35 -8.03
CA LYS A 60 -31.08 6.81 -8.46
C LYS A 60 -31.61 5.69 -7.57
N ASN A 61 -30.71 4.90 -7.00
CA ASN A 61 -31.05 3.66 -6.26
C ASN A 61 -30.79 3.78 -4.76
N ILE A 62 -30.49 4.98 -4.26
CA ILE A 62 -30.08 5.16 -2.87
C ILE A 62 -31.26 4.92 -1.92
N ASP A 63 -31.17 3.86 -1.13
CA ASP A 63 -32.11 3.58 -0.05
C ASP A 63 -31.51 4.11 1.25
N SER A 64 -32.14 5.13 1.82
CA SER A 64 -31.64 5.76 3.04
C SER A 64 -31.61 4.83 4.27
N SER A 65 -32.31 3.70 4.20
CA SER A 65 -32.31 2.67 5.24
C SER A 65 -31.20 1.62 5.06
N LYS A 66 -30.49 1.59 3.92
CA LYS A 66 -29.53 0.52 3.55
C LYS A 66 -28.23 1.05 2.94
N TYR A 67 -27.64 2.07 3.55
CA TYR A 67 -26.32 2.54 3.13
C TYR A 67 -25.26 1.43 3.27
N LYS A 68 -24.58 1.13 2.16
CA LYS A 68 -23.38 0.28 2.15
C LYS A 68 -22.18 1.05 2.73
N TYR A 69 -21.16 0.31 3.17
CA TYR A 69 -19.95 0.89 3.78
C TYR A 69 -19.21 1.90 2.91
N MET A 70 -19.26 1.75 1.59
CA MET A 70 -18.54 2.61 0.63
C MET A 70 -19.49 3.32 -0.33
N GLN A 71 -20.77 3.45 0.03
CA GLN A 71 -21.81 3.99 -0.85
C GLN A 71 -21.45 5.40 -1.33
N GLY A 72 -21.27 5.56 -2.64
CA GLY A 72 -21.00 6.84 -3.30
C GLY A 72 -19.57 7.37 -3.13
N ILE A 73 -18.68 6.64 -2.46
CA ILE A 73 -17.34 7.14 -2.10
C ILE A 73 -16.41 7.14 -3.32
N PRO A 74 -15.88 8.30 -3.76
CA PRO A 74 -14.93 8.36 -4.87
C PRO A 74 -13.53 7.92 -4.44
N ILE A 75 -13.04 6.86 -5.10
CA ILE A 75 -11.75 6.25 -4.78
C ILE A 75 -10.81 6.18 -5.98
N ALA A 76 -9.50 6.15 -5.70
CA ALA A 76 -8.48 5.79 -6.67
C ALA A 76 -8.11 4.30 -6.54
N MET A 77 -7.97 3.61 -7.69
CA MET A 77 -7.62 2.19 -7.74
C MET A 77 -6.17 2.03 -8.19
N LYS A 78 -5.27 1.41 -7.42
CA LYS A 78 -3.87 1.22 -7.86
C LYS A 78 -3.83 0.43 -9.17
N ASP A 79 -2.98 0.83 -10.10
CA ASP A 79 -2.95 0.22 -11.43
C ASP A 79 -2.32 -1.19 -11.51
N LEU A 80 -2.45 -1.97 -10.42
CA LEU A 80 -2.21 -3.41 -10.36
C LEU A 80 -3.52 -4.20 -10.29
N PHE A 81 -4.60 -3.60 -9.81
CA PHE A 81 -5.90 -4.26 -9.72
C PHE A 81 -6.52 -4.27 -11.12
N CYS A 82 -6.72 -5.47 -11.67
CA CYS A 82 -7.41 -5.64 -12.93
C CYS A 82 -8.86 -5.19 -12.77
N THR A 83 -9.24 -4.24 -13.61
CA THR A 83 -10.57 -3.63 -13.64
C THR A 83 -11.24 -3.96 -14.96
N LYS A 84 -12.39 -4.63 -14.94
CA LYS A 84 -13.00 -5.18 -16.16
C LYS A 84 -13.32 -4.06 -17.15
N GLY A 85 -12.76 -4.14 -18.36
CA GLY A 85 -12.95 -3.14 -19.41
C GLY A 85 -12.20 -1.83 -19.20
N ILE A 86 -11.39 -1.71 -18.14
CA ILE A 86 -10.60 -0.52 -17.85
C ILE A 86 -9.12 -0.86 -17.86
N ARG A 87 -8.36 -0.10 -18.66
CA ARG A 87 -6.94 -0.30 -18.90
C ARG A 87 -6.15 -0.47 -17.59
N THR A 88 -5.33 -1.52 -17.54
CA THR A 88 -4.49 -1.85 -16.39
C THR A 88 -3.05 -2.09 -16.83
N THR A 89 -2.10 -1.27 -16.41
CA THR A 89 -0.75 -1.23 -17.01
C THR A 89 0.38 -1.64 -16.08
N ALA A 90 0.11 -1.77 -14.77
CA ALA A 90 1.15 -1.92 -13.76
C ALA A 90 2.26 -0.84 -13.83
N GLY A 91 1.97 0.34 -14.39
CA GLY A 91 2.96 1.40 -14.57
C GLY A 91 4.02 1.07 -15.62
N SER A 92 3.78 0.09 -16.49
CA SER A 92 4.76 -0.45 -17.44
C SER A 92 4.32 -0.28 -18.89
N LYS A 93 5.30 -0.11 -19.77
CA LYS A 93 5.09 -0.16 -21.22
C LYS A 93 4.58 -1.53 -21.67
N ILE A 94 5.04 -2.62 -21.05
CA ILE A 94 4.67 -3.97 -21.49
C ILE A 94 3.17 -4.27 -21.39
N LEU A 95 2.43 -3.49 -20.61
CA LEU A 95 0.97 -3.58 -20.44
C LEU A 95 0.26 -2.26 -20.80
N GLU A 96 0.90 -1.35 -21.55
CA GLU A 96 0.37 0.00 -21.83
C GLU A 96 -0.99 0.02 -22.55
N ASN A 97 -1.36 -1.09 -23.19
CA ASN A 97 -2.59 -1.30 -23.94
C ASN A 97 -3.46 -2.44 -23.36
N PHE A 98 -3.11 -3.00 -22.20
CA PHE A 98 -3.83 -4.14 -21.63
C PHE A 98 -5.17 -3.71 -21.01
N ILE A 99 -6.27 -4.28 -21.52
CA ILE A 99 -7.62 -4.11 -21.01
C ILE A 99 -8.12 -5.46 -20.48
N PRO A 100 -8.21 -5.66 -19.16
CA PRO A 100 -8.68 -6.92 -18.58
C PRO A 100 -10.14 -7.21 -18.95
N PHE A 101 -10.43 -8.47 -19.29
CA PHE A 101 -11.81 -8.96 -19.48
C PHE A 101 -12.47 -9.46 -18.18
N TYR A 102 -11.75 -9.38 -17.06
CA TYR A 102 -12.16 -9.84 -15.73
C TYR A 102 -11.94 -8.75 -14.68
N GLU A 103 -12.57 -8.93 -13.52
CA GLU A 103 -12.52 -8.00 -12.38
C GLU A 103 -11.73 -8.65 -11.23
N SER A 104 -10.85 -7.88 -10.59
CA SER A 104 -10.17 -8.33 -9.37
C SER A 104 -11.18 -8.47 -8.23
N THR A 105 -10.91 -9.35 -7.27
CA THR A 105 -11.84 -9.56 -6.16
C THR A 105 -11.98 -8.30 -5.30
N VAL A 106 -10.88 -7.59 -5.06
CA VAL A 106 -10.87 -6.35 -4.28
C VAL A 106 -11.71 -5.25 -4.94
N SER A 107 -11.53 -5.00 -6.24
CA SER A 107 -12.33 -4.00 -6.96
C SER A 107 -13.80 -4.41 -7.02
N ASN A 108 -14.10 -5.68 -7.30
CA ASN A 108 -15.47 -6.20 -7.28
C ASN A 108 -16.15 -5.97 -5.92
N ASN A 109 -15.45 -6.25 -4.81
CA ASN A 109 -16.00 -6.04 -3.46
C ASN A 109 -16.27 -4.55 -3.19
N LEU A 110 -15.37 -3.66 -3.62
CA LEU A 110 -15.55 -2.21 -3.49
C LEU A 110 -16.74 -1.69 -4.31
N TRP A 111 -16.92 -2.14 -5.55
CA TRP A 111 -18.08 -1.80 -6.38
C TRP A 111 -19.38 -2.34 -5.78
N ASN A 112 -19.36 -3.58 -5.29
CA ASN A 112 -20.51 -4.17 -4.58
C ASN A 112 -20.83 -3.41 -3.29
N SER A 113 -19.83 -2.82 -2.64
CA SER A 113 -19.96 -1.94 -1.48
C SER A 113 -20.33 -0.49 -1.83
N GLY A 114 -20.50 -0.18 -3.12
CA GLY A 114 -21.00 1.11 -3.62
C GLY A 114 -19.94 2.18 -3.87
N ALA A 115 -18.64 1.84 -3.90
CA ALA A 115 -17.58 2.79 -4.21
C ALA A 115 -17.68 3.28 -5.68
N VAL A 116 -17.14 4.47 -5.94
CA VAL A 116 -17.09 5.10 -7.28
C VAL A 116 -15.64 5.19 -7.75
N MET A 117 -15.36 4.69 -8.95
CA MET A 117 -14.01 4.67 -9.51
C MET A 117 -13.64 5.98 -10.19
N LEU A 118 -12.67 6.72 -9.64
CA LEU A 118 -12.15 7.95 -10.28
C LEU A 118 -11.10 7.65 -11.37
N GLY A 119 -10.36 6.56 -11.22
CA GLY A 119 -9.36 6.12 -12.18
C GLY A 119 -8.34 5.16 -11.57
N LYS A 120 -7.33 4.81 -12.39
CA LYS A 120 -6.19 4.00 -12.01
C LYS A 120 -5.03 4.87 -11.54
N SER A 121 -4.61 4.73 -10.29
CA SER A 121 -3.51 5.52 -9.74
C SER A 121 -2.16 4.97 -10.17
N ASN A 122 -1.22 5.89 -10.37
CA ASN A 122 0.15 5.63 -10.77
C ASN A 122 0.94 4.89 -9.65
N LEU A 123 2.04 4.25 -10.04
CA LEU A 123 2.84 3.35 -9.23
C LEU A 123 4.24 3.18 -9.81
N ASP A 124 5.19 2.68 -9.01
CA ASP A 124 6.42 2.09 -9.58
C ASP A 124 6.09 0.89 -10.47
N GLU A 125 6.86 0.72 -11.55
CA GLU A 125 6.65 -0.32 -12.55
C GLU A 125 6.59 -1.70 -11.88
N PHE A 126 5.50 -2.45 -12.09
CA PHE A 126 5.24 -3.75 -11.47
C PHE A 126 5.37 -3.77 -9.93
N ALA A 127 5.06 -2.65 -9.28
CA ALA A 127 5.23 -2.47 -7.84
C ALA A 127 6.69 -2.47 -7.36
N MET A 128 7.68 -2.35 -8.26
CA MET A 128 9.10 -2.49 -7.97
C MET A 128 9.78 -1.12 -7.78
N GLY A 129 9.70 -0.59 -6.57
CA GLY A 129 10.36 0.66 -6.21
C GLY A 129 9.79 1.27 -4.93
N SER A 130 10.46 2.30 -4.43
CA SER A 130 10.14 2.96 -3.15
C SER A 130 10.05 4.48 -3.31
N ALA A 131 9.85 4.98 -4.54
CA ALA A 131 9.83 6.42 -4.85
C ALA A 131 8.82 6.84 -5.94
N ASN A 132 8.19 5.89 -6.64
CA ASN A 132 7.34 6.12 -7.80
C ASN A 132 8.04 6.81 -8.99
N THR A 133 9.34 6.54 -9.16
CA THR A 133 10.19 7.14 -10.20
C THR A 133 10.51 6.17 -11.33
N THR A 134 10.04 4.93 -11.23
CA THR A 134 10.22 3.90 -12.27
C THR A 134 9.03 3.79 -13.22
N SER A 135 7.92 4.50 -12.94
CA SER A 135 6.73 4.46 -13.79
C SER A 135 7.04 4.87 -15.22
N PHE A 136 6.63 4.04 -16.18
CA PHE A 136 6.71 4.37 -17.61
C PHE A 136 5.89 5.62 -17.95
N PHE A 137 4.84 5.91 -17.19
CA PHE A 137 3.96 7.07 -17.39
C PHE A 137 4.46 8.34 -16.68
N GLY A 138 5.70 8.31 -16.18
CA GLY A 138 6.37 9.43 -15.52
C GLY A 138 6.19 9.46 -14.00
N ASN A 139 7.02 10.28 -13.36
CA ASN A 139 7.13 10.33 -11.91
C ASN A 139 5.87 10.94 -11.28
N VAL A 140 5.47 10.41 -10.13
CA VAL A 140 4.48 11.05 -9.25
C VAL A 140 5.19 12.08 -8.38
N VAL A 141 4.54 13.20 -8.11
CA VAL A 141 5.05 14.24 -7.22
C VAL A 141 4.25 14.23 -5.92
N ASN A 142 4.96 14.28 -4.80
CA ASN A 142 4.33 14.45 -3.48
C ASN A 142 3.65 15.83 -3.40
N PRO A 143 2.39 15.93 -2.93
CA PRO A 143 1.65 17.20 -2.90
C PRO A 143 2.13 18.22 -1.85
N ILE A 144 3.08 17.85 -0.98
CA ILE A 144 3.69 18.76 -0.01
C ILE A 144 4.36 19.93 -0.76
N LYS A 145 3.98 21.15 -0.37
CA LYS A 145 4.46 22.38 -1.01
C LYS A 145 5.77 22.85 -0.38
N ILE A 146 6.88 22.39 -0.93
CA ILE A 146 8.22 22.94 -0.68
C ILE A 146 8.88 23.32 -2.02
N GLU A 147 10.06 23.94 -1.98
CA GLU A 147 10.76 24.41 -3.19
C GLU A 147 11.11 23.26 -4.15
N LYS A 148 11.55 22.11 -3.61
CA LYS A 148 11.90 20.92 -4.38
C LYS A 148 10.68 20.03 -4.64
N LYS A 149 10.65 19.36 -5.80
CA LYS A 149 9.68 18.27 -6.03
C LYS A 149 10.12 17.02 -5.27
N LEU A 150 9.29 16.55 -4.36
CA LEU A 150 9.56 15.38 -3.53
C LEU A 150 8.92 14.11 -4.10
N VAL A 151 9.52 12.97 -3.77
CA VAL A 151 8.91 11.66 -4.02
C VAL A 151 7.74 11.42 -3.05
N PRO A 152 6.64 10.80 -3.49
CA PRO A 152 5.53 10.40 -2.61
C PRO A 152 5.79 9.05 -1.90
N GLY A 153 6.96 8.46 -2.10
CA GLY A 153 7.25 7.08 -1.72
C GLY A 153 6.81 6.09 -2.80
N GLY A 154 6.98 4.79 -2.56
CA GLY A 154 6.63 3.75 -3.52
C GLY A 154 6.36 2.38 -2.90
N SER A 155 5.71 1.47 -3.61
CA SER A 155 5.26 1.62 -5.00
C SER A 155 3.85 2.19 -5.15
N SER A 156 3.08 2.40 -4.08
CA SER A 156 1.73 3.01 -4.16
C SER A 156 1.76 4.55 -4.10
N GLY A 157 2.77 5.18 -4.70
CA GLY A 157 2.99 6.63 -4.61
C GLY A 157 1.85 7.45 -5.19
N GLY A 158 1.32 7.07 -6.37
CA GLY A 158 0.15 7.73 -6.96
C GLY A 158 -1.10 7.64 -6.09
N SER A 159 -1.33 6.50 -5.44
CA SER A 159 -2.43 6.31 -4.49
C SER A 159 -2.29 7.23 -3.27
N ALA A 160 -1.09 7.29 -2.68
CA ALA A 160 -0.83 8.11 -1.50
C ALA A 160 -0.92 9.61 -1.81
N ALA A 161 -0.28 10.05 -2.90
CA ALA A 161 -0.33 11.44 -3.36
C ALA A 161 -1.76 11.87 -3.71
N ALA A 162 -2.59 11.01 -4.32
CA ALA A 162 -3.98 11.32 -4.63
C ALA A 162 -4.83 11.57 -3.37
N VAL A 163 -4.63 10.78 -2.31
CA VAL A 163 -5.34 10.98 -1.04
C VAL A 163 -4.84 12.25 -0.34
N ALA A 164 -3.51 12.43 -0.25
CA ALA A 164 -2.91 13.58 0.41
C ALA A 164 -3.23 14.92 -0.27
N ALA A 165 -3.39 14.93 -1.60
CA ALA A 165 -3.77 16.13 -2.36
C ALA A 165 -5.28 16.33 -2.52
N ASN A 166 -6.10 15.53 -1.80
CA ASN A 166 -7.57 15.58 -1.88
C ASN A 166 -8.12 15.41 -3.31
N LEU A 167 -7.51 14.52 -4.10
CA LEU A 167 -7.98 14.13 -5.43
C LEU A 167 -8.91 12.91 -5.38
N CYS A 168 -8.96 12.23 -4.24
CA CYS A 168 -9.91 11.18 -3.91
C CYS A 168 -10.13 11.16 -2.39
N ILE A 169 -11.17 10.46 -1.92
CA ILE A 169 -11.41 10.29 -0.48
C ILE A 169 -10.49 9.20 0.10
N ALA A 170 -10.32 8.12 -0.66
CA ALA A 170 -9.52 6.97 -0.30
C ALA A 170 -8.93 6.30 -1.55
N ALA A 171 -7.90 5.50 -1.36
CA ALA A 171 -7.30 4.73 -2.43
C ALA A 171 -6.93 3.32 -1.99
N THR A 172 -7.00 2.38 -2.93
CA THR A 172 -6.37 1.06 -2.74
C THR A 172 -4.86 1.18 -2.95
N GLY A 173 -4.09 0.36 -2.26
CA GLY A 173 -2.68 0.12 -2.58
C GLY A 173 -2.35 -1.36 -2.56
N SER A 174 -1.09 -1.68 -2.85
CA SER A 174 -0.51 -3.01 -2.62
C SER A 174 0.81 -2.86 -1.85
N ASP A 175 1.08 -3.77 -0.92
CA ASP A 175 2.26 -3.77 -0.07
C ASP A 175 2.91 -5.15 -0.10
N THR A 176 4.13 -5.18 -0.67
CA THR A 176 4.97 -6.38 -0.74
C THR A 176 6.12 -6.31 0.28
N GLY A 177 6.71 -5.13 0.47
CA GLY A 177 7.78 -4.89 1.45
C GLY A 177 7.65 -3.57 2.22
N GLY A 178 6.53 -2.85 2.07
CA GLY A 178 6.35 -1.50 2.58
C GLY A 178 5.51 -0.60 1.68
N SER A 179 5.10 -1.10 0.51
CA SER A 179 4.57 -0.28 -0.58
C SER A 179 3.20 0.37 -0.35
N ILE A 180 2.55 0.18 0.80
CA ILE A 180 1.44 1.02 1.29
C ILE A 180 1.91 1.92 2.43
N ARG A 181 2.63 1.33 3.40
CA ARG A 181 3.01 2.00 4.65
C ARG A 181 4.02 3.11 4.44
N GLN A 182 5.02 2.88 3.59
CA GLN A 182 6.07 3.85 3.29
C GLN A 182 5.51 5.08 2.53
N PRO A 183 4.71 4.93 1.46
CA PRO A 183 4.04 6.08 0.83
C PRO A 183 3.13 6.84 1.79
N ALA A 184 2.42 6.11 2.67
CA ALA A 184 1.58 6.75 3.68
C ALA A 184 2.38 7.62 4.66
N SER A 185 3.55 7.14 5.10
CA SER A 185 4.50 7.93 5.91
C SER A 185 4.94 9.20 5.17
N PHE A 186 5.40 9.06 3.92
CA PHE A 186 5.94 10.15 3.11
C PHE A 186 4.91 11.21 2.71
N CYS A 187 3.65 10.81 2.55
CA CYS A 187 2.55 11.72 2.21
C CYS A 187 1.74 12.18 3.42
N GLY A 188 2.08 11.73 4.64
CA GLY A 188 1.39 12.16 5.86
C GLY A 188 -0.07 11.70 5.94
N ILE A 189 -0.35 10.49 5.47
CA ILE A 189 -1.68 9.86 5.51
C ILE A 189 -1.64 8.50 6.21
N VAL A 190 -2.79 7.84 6.35
CA VAL A 190 -2.89 6.50 6.94
C VAL A 190 -2.76 5.44 5.85
N GLY A 191 -1.95 4.41 6.10
CA GLY A 191 -1.76 3.27 5.19
C GLY A 191 -1.78 1.94 5.93
N MET A 192 -2.74 1.07 5.61
CA MET A 192 -2.92 -0.23 6.27
C MET A 192 -2.64 -1.39 5.32
N LYS A 193 -1.68 -2.24 5.68
CA LYS A 193 -1.49 -3.57 5.10
C LYS A 193 -2.12 -4.61 6.03
N PRO A 194 -3.16 -5.35 5.62
CA PRO A 194 -3.74 -6.39 6.46
C PRO A 194 -2.85 -7.64 6.53
N THR A 195 -3.31 -8.65 7.26
CA THR A 195 -2.66 -9.96 7.31
C THR A 195 -2.58 -10.56 5.91
N TYR A 196 -1.50 -11.29 5.61
CA TYR A 196 -1.42 -12.04 4.35
C TYR A 196 -2.61 -13.00 4.23
N GLY A 197 -3.32 -12.97 3.10
CA GLY A 197 -4.53 -13.76 2.86
C GLY A 197 -5.84 -13.15 3.38
N ARG A 198 -5.82 -11.96 4.01
CA ARG A 198 -7.04 -11.27 4.47
C ARG A 198 -7.86 -10.68 3.31
N CYS A 199 -7.20 -10.09 2.33
CA CYS A 199 -7.78 -9.71 1.04
C CYS A 199 -7.32 -10.71 -0.02
N SER A 200 -8.23 -11.12 -0.90
CA SER A 200 -7.87 -11.93 -2.07
C SER A 200 -6.89 -11.19 -2.97
N ARG A 201 -5.96 -11.95 -3.54
CA ARG A 201 -4.98 -11.51 -4.53
C ARG A 201 -5.43 -11.80 -5.96
N PHE A 202 -6.58 -12.48 -6.14
CA PHE A 202 -7.12 -12.75 -7.48
C PHE A 202 -7.37 -11.44 -8.25
N GLY A 203 -6.74 -11.36 -9.42
CA GLY A 203 -6.79 -10.21 -10.31
C GLY A 203 -5.95 -9.00 -9.88
N MET A 204 -5.16 -9.12 -8.81
CA MET A 204 -4.04 -8.21 -8.57
C MET A 204 -2.82 -8.75 -9.35
N ILE A 205 -2.21 -7.91 -10.18
CA ILE A 205 -0.98 -8.27 -10.91
C ILE A 205 0.12 -8.57 -9.87
N ALA A 206 0.67 -9.78 -9.93
CA ALA A 206 1.61 -10.28 -8.95
C ALA A 206 3.02 -9.69 -9.14
N PHE A 207 3.64 -9.29 -8.04
CA PHE A 207 5.08 -9.05 -7.92
C PHE A 207 5.72 -10.25 -7.21
N ALA A 208 5.50 -10.39 -5.90
CA ALA A 208 5.97 -11.53 -5.11
C ALA A 208 4.77 -12.18 -4.39
N SER A 209 4.29 -13.27 -4.96
CA SER A 209 3.06 -13.97 -4.56
C SER A 209 2.99 -14.34 -3.07
N SER A 210 4.11 -14.62 -2.41
CA SER A 210 4.12 -14.98 -0.99
C SER A 210 4.15 -13.78 -0.03
N LEU A 211 4.15 -12.55 -0.57
CA LEU A 211 4.33 -11.29 0.16
C LEU A 211 3.26 -10.24 -0.19
N ASP A 212 2.81 -10.22 -1.44
CA ASP A 212 1.87 -9.22 -1.95
C ASP A 212 0.56 -9.23 -1.17
N GLN A 213 0.15 -8.05 -0.69
CA GLN A 213 -1.15 -7.91 -0.05
C GLN A 213 -1.80 -6.56 -0.42
N ALA A 214 -3.07 -6.62 -0.82
CA ALA A 214 -3.88 -5.42 -1.02
C ALA A 214 -4.19 -4.74 0.31
N GLY A 215 -4.27 -3.41 0.32
CA GLY A 215 -4.59 -2.63 1.52
C GLY A 215 -5.06 -1.22 1.19
N THR A 216 -5.21 -0.40 2.22
CA THR A 216 -5.91 0.90 2.13
C THR A 216 -4.97 2.07 2.35
N LEU A 217 -5.27 3.19 1.69
CA LEU A 217 -4.67 4.50 1.89
C LEU A 217 -5.81 5.51 2.12
N THR A 218 -5.85 6.13 3.29
CA THR A 218 -6.95 6.98 3.75
C THR A 218 -6.45 8.17 4.56
N LYS A 219 -7.30 9.18 4.78
CA LYS A 219 -6.95 10.36 5.56
C LYS A 219 -6.85 10.08 7.07
N ASN A 220 -7.59 9.08 7.55
CA ASN A 220 -7.64 8.70 8.96
C ASN A 220 -7.82 7.18 9.14
N VAL A 221 -7.64 6.72 10.38
CA VAL A 221 -7.74 5.30 10.76
C VAL A 221 -9.15 4.74 10.65
N GLU A 222 -10.17 5.54 10.97
CA GLU A 222 -11.57 5.11 10.89
C GLU A 222 -11.97 4.73 9.45
N ASP A 223 -11.66 5.61 8.49
CA ASP A 223 -11.85 5.37 7.06
C ASP A 223 -11.06 4.15 6.56
N SER A 224 -9.84 3.94 7.09
CA SER A 224 -9.02 2.76 6.76
C SER A 224 -9.74 1.47 7.12
N SER A 225 -10.38 1.44 8.30
CA SER A 225 -11.15 0.29 8.78
C SER A 225 -12.42 0.05 7.94
N ILE A 226 -13.14 1.12 7.57
CA ILE A 226 -14.35 1.04 6.75
C ILE A 226 -14.01 0.50 5.36
N MET A 227 -12.96 1.04 4.73
CA MET A 227 -12.55 0.61 3.41
C MET A 227 -12.03 -0.84 3.43
N LEU A 228 -11.26 -1.22 4.45
CA LEU A 228 -10.76 -2.59 4.58
C LEU A 228 -11.92 -3.58 4.76
N GLN A 229 -12.94 -3.24 5.55
CA GLN A 229 -14.16 -4.05 5.70
C GLN A 229 -14.78 -4.41 4.35
N SER A 230 -14.82 -3.45 3.43
CA SER A 230 -15.35 -3.64 2.08
C SER A 230 -14.42 -4.36 1.13
N MET A 231 -13.10 -4.41 1.38
CA MET A 231 -12.15 -5.11 0.50
C MET A 231 -12.02 -6.60 0.83
N CYS A 232 -12.18 -6.96 2.11
CA CYS A 232 -11.95 -8.32 2.59
C CYS A 232 -13.08 -9.28 2.19
N SER A 233 -12.72 -10.45 1.68
CA SER A 233 -13.59 -11.61 1.53
C SER A 233 -12.73 -12.87 1.41
N HIS A 234 -13.27 -14.02 1.81
CA HIS A 234 -12.75 -15.28 1.30
C HIS A 234 -13.01 -15.37 -0.21
N ASP A 235 -12.08 -15.92 -0.98
CA ASP A 235 -12.21 -16.07 -2.42
C ASP A 235 -11.74 -17.45 -2.88
N PRO A 236 -12.64 -18.31 -3.40
CA PRO A 236 -12.25 -19.66 -3.85
C PRO A 236 -11.32 -19.66 -5.07
N ARG A 237 -11.18 -18.52 -5.77
CA ARG A 237 -10.24 -18.37 -6.90
C ARG A 237 -8.82 -18.04 -6.45
N ASP A 238 -8.62 -17.73 -5.17
CA ASP A 238 -7.32 -17.50 -4.56
C ASP A 238 -7.08 -18.56 -3.48
N SER A 239 -6.26 -19.58 -3.79
CA SER A 239 -5.92 -20.65 -2.85
C SER A 239 -5.19 -20.18 -1.59
N THR A 240 -4.70 -18.94 -1.56
CA THR A 240 -4.06 -18.33 -0.39
C THR A 240 -4.99 -17.43 0.42
N SER A 241 -6.22 -17.23 -0.06
CA SER A 241 -7.25 -16.49 0.67
C SER A 241 -7.65 -17.24 1.93
N SER A 242 -7.52 -16.58 3.08
CA SER A 242 -7.87 -17.16 4.37
C SER A 242 -9.37 -17.39 4.49
N LYS A 243 -9.75 -18.48 5.17
CA LYS A 243 -11.13 -18.77 5.58
C LYS A 243 -11.45 -18.24 6.99
N ASN A 244 -10.49 -17.59 7.64
CA ASN A 244 -10.72 -16.99 8.96
C ASN A 244 -11.83 -15.94 8.87
N GLU A 245 -12.64 -15.87 9.92
CA GLU A 245 -13.68 -14.86 10.04
C GLU A 245 -13.11 -13.45 9.87
N ILE A 246 -13.85 -12.61 9.15
CA ILE A 246 -13.56 -11.19 9.00
C ILE A 246 -14.40 -10.49 10.07
N PRO A 247 -13.79 -10.02 11.17
CA PRO A 247 -14.55 -9.34 12.21
C PRO A 247 -15.08 -8.00 11.68
N ASP A 248 -16.10 -7.45 12.33
CA ASP A 248 -16.47 -6.06 12.12
C ASP A 248 -15.33 -5.17 12.62
N PHE A 249 -14.57 -4.60 11.68
CA PHE A 249 -13.42 -3.79 12.03
C PHE A 249 -13.82 -2.54 12.80
N SER A 250 -15.02 -1.99 12.63
CA SER A 250 -15.47 -0.77 13.34
C SER A 250 -15.47 -0.93 14.87
N THR A 251 -15.61 -2.16 15.36
CA THR A 251 -15.52 -2.51 16.79
C THR A 251 -14.10 -2.41 17.37
N TYR A 252 -13.10 -1.97 16.59
CA TYR A 252 -11.77 -1.71 17.10
C TYR A 252 -11.78 -0.70 18.27
N VAL A 253 -12.74 0.24 18.27
CA VAL A 253 -12.88 1.29 19.28
C VAL A 253 -13.12 0.74 20.68
N ASP A 254 -13.68 -0.48 20.79
CA ASP A 254 -14.02 -1.14 22.04
C ASP A 254 -12.80 -1.77 22.75
N ILE A 255 -11.65 -1.82 22.06
CA ILE A 255 -10.43 -2.42 22.62
C ILE A 255 -9.80 -1.47 23.64
N ASP A 256 -9.71 -1.92 24.89
CA ASP A 256 -9.02 -1.20 25.97
C ASP A 256 -7.51 -1.45 25.93
N LEU A 257 -6.75 -0.43 25.52
CA LEU A 257 -5.28 -0.49 25.45
C LEU A 257 -4.62 -0.52 26.84
N LYS A 258 -5.31 -0.10 27.92
CA LYS A 258 -4.76 -0.15 29.28
C LYS A 258 -4.48 -1.58 29.77
N LYS A 259 -5.14 -2.55 29.15
CA LYS A 259 -4.97 -3.99 29.43
C LYS A 259 -4.00 -4.66 28.46
N LYS A 260 -3.27 -3.87 27.66
CA LYS A 260 -2.39 -4.36 26.59
C LYS A 260 -0.95 -3.98 26.86
N LYS A 261 -0.07 -4.69 26.17
CA LYS A 261 1.37 -4.49 26.18
C LYS A 261 1.86 -4.07 24.80
N VAL A 262 2.57 -2.95 24.72
CA VAL A 262 3.24 -2.49 23.50
C VAL A 262 4.72 -2.85 23.53
N GLY A 263 5.18 -3.56 22.50
CA GLY A 263 6.58 -3.94 22.31
C GLY A 263 7.38 -2.87 21.58
N ILE A 264 8.55 -2.53 22.11
CA ILE A 264 9.53 -1.63 21.48
C ILE A 264 10.76 -2.46 21.09
N PRO A 265 10.98 -2.75 19.79
CA PRO A 265 12.10 -3.58 19.35
C PRO A 265 13.42 -2.83 19.39
N ARG A 266 14.39 -3.37 20.13
CA ARG A 266 15.73 -2.76 20.24
C ARG A 266 16.41 -2.59 18.88
N GLU A 267 16.29 -3.58 18.01
CA GLU A 267 16.98 -3.67 16.73
C GLU A 267 16.46 -2.64 15.69
N TYR A 268 15.38 -1.94 15.99
CA TYR A 268 14.81 -0.90 15.11
C TYR A 268 15.42 0.48 15.38
N GLN A 269 16.28 0.61 16.39
CA GLN A 269 17.20 1.75 16.52
C GLN A 269 18.37 1.57 15.55
N ILE A 270 18.09 1.66 14.25
CA ILE A 270 19.09 1.46 13.20
C ILE A 270 20.00 2.68 13.06
N ASP A 271 21.19 2.44 12.50
CA ASP A 271 22.09 3.52 12.07
C ASP A 271 21.40 4.38 10.99
N GLY A 272 21.49 5.69 11.13
CA GLY A 272 20.87 6.64 10.19
C GLY A 272 19.37 6.87 10.37
N LEU A 273 18.76 6.37 11.46
CA LEU A 273 17.39 6.76 11.83
C LEU A 273 17.33 8.27 12.11
N ASN A 274 16.43 8.97 11.43
CA ASN A 274 16.25 10.41 11.58
C ASN A 274 15.98 10.78 13.06
N PRO A 275 16.74 11.72 13.66
CA PRO A 275 16.61 12.07 15.07
C PRO A 275 15.21 12.55 15.48
N VAL A 276 14.50 13.26 14.61
CA VAL A 276 13.14 13.74 14.88
C VAL A 276 12.17 12.56 14.96
N ILE A 277 12.32 11.59 14.07
CA ILE A 277 11.52 10.35 14.07
C ILE A 277 11.81 9.53 15.33
N LYS A 278 13.10 9.36 15.69
CA LYS A 278 13.50 8.67 16.91
C LYS A 278 12.88 9.31 18.15
N LYS A 279 13.01 10.63 18.29
CA LYS A 279 12.42 11.39 19.41
C LYS A 279 10.90 11.21 19.46
N LYS A 280 10.20 11.33 18.33
CA LYS A 280 8.75 11.14 18.29
C LYS A 280 8.33 9.70 18.64
N TRP A 281 9.11 8.70 18.23
CA TRP A 281 8.87 7.30 18.59
C TRP A 281 8.98 7.08 20.11
N GLU A 282 9.98 7.66 20.75
CA GLU A 282 10.15 7.64 22.21
C GLU A 282 9.01 8.39 22.92
N GLU A 283 8.63 9.57 22.44
CA GLU A 283 7.50 10.36 22.95
C GLU A 283 6.18 9.58 22.89
N VAL A 284 5.86 8.97 21.75
CA VAL A 284 4.63 8.19 21.59
C VAL A 284 4.64 6.94 22.46
N SER A 285 5.80 6.29 22.62
CA SER A 285 5.97 5.17 23.57
C SER A 285 5.64 5.61 25.00
N GLU A 286 6.10 6.80 25.41
CA GLU A 286 5.77 7.37 26.72
C GLU A 286 4.29 7.76 26.85
N ILE A 287 3.65 8.22 25.77
CA ILE A 287 2.21 8.52 25.76
C ILE A 287 1.39 7.23 25.99
N PHE A 288 1.77 6.10 25.37
CA PHE A 288 1.16 4.79 25.66
C PHE A 288 1.30 4.44 27.15
N ARG A 289 2.51 4.60 27.71
CA ARG A 289 2.79 4.34 29.13
C ARG A 289 1.92 5.18 30.06
N LYS A 290 1.88 6.51 29.85
CA LYS A 290 1.08 7.45 30.66
C LYS A 290 -0.42 7.18 30.58
N ASN A 291 -0.89 6.65 29.45
CA ASN A 291 -2.28 6.25 29.28
C ASN A 291 -2.60 4.86 29.82
N GLY A 292 -1.64 4.16 30.45
CA GLY A 292 -1.83 2.89 31.14
C GLY A 292 -1.52 1.64 30.32
N THR A 293 -1.00 1.77 29.10
CA THR A 293 -0.51 0.62 28.32
C THR A 293 0.88 0.24 28.84
N GLU A 294 1.13 -1.04 29.12
CA GLU A 294 2.46 -1.48 29.54
C GLU A 294 3.43 -1.42 28.35
N VAL A 295 4.54 -0.70 28.50
CA VAL A 295 5.57 -0.60 27.45
C VAL A 295 6.71 -1.55 27.79
N VAL A 296 6.94 -2.53 26.93
CA VAL A 296 7.97 -3.55 27.13
C VAL A 296 8.99 -3.49 26.00
N GLU A 297 10.27 -3.61 26.36
CA GLU A 297 11.32 -3.82 25.37
C GLU A 297 11.25 -5.27 24.84
N ILE A 298 11.36 -5.43 23.52
CA ILE A 298 11.41 -6.73 22.85
C ILE A 298 12.66 -6.83 21.96
N SER A 299 12.95 -8.04 21.48
CA SER A 299 14.11 -8.32 20.63
C SER A 299 13.64 -9.05 19.38
N LEU A 300 14.06 -8.54 18.23
CA LEU A 300 13.88 -9.10 16.89
C LEU A 300 15.26 -9.29 16.23
N PRO A 301 16.08 -10.24 16.71
CA PRO A 301 17.51 -10.33 16.39
C PRO A 301 17.82 -10.56 14.90
N HIS A 302 16.89 -11.12 14.13
CA HIS A 302 17.06 -11.40 12.71
C HIS A 302 16.60 -10.26 11.79
N THR A 303 16.10 -9.13 12.33
CA THR A 303 15.66 -7.96 11.54
C THR A 303 16.72 -7.48 10.55
N LYS A 304 18.00 -7.47 10.93
CA LYS A 304 19.10 -7.06 10.05
C LYS A 304 19.24 -7.90 8.76
N TYR A 305 18.69 -9.11 8.76
CA TYR A 305 18.69 -10.00 7.59
C TYR A 305 17.40 -9.90 6.76
N ALA A 306 16.40 -9.15 7.22
CA ALA A 306 15.11 -9.03 6.55
C ALA A 306 15.24 -8.41 5.16
N LEU A 307 16.00 -7.31 5.05
CA LEU A 307 16.16 -6.62 3.77
C LEU A 307 16.88 -7.50 2.73
N PRO A 308 18.05 -8.12 3.00
CA PRO A 308 18.66 -9.07 2.08
C PRO A 308 17.76 -10.27 1.72
N ALA A 309 17.05 -10.85 2.70
CA ALA A 309 16.16 -11.98 2.43
C ALA A 309 15.01 -11.59 1.50
N TYR A 310 14.42 -10.41 1.69
CA TYR A 310 13.39 -9.85 0.82
C TYR A 310 13.90 -9.63 -0.60
N TYR A 311 15.10 -9.06 -0.77
CA TYR A 311 15.72 -8.84 -2.09
C TYR A 311 16.25 -10.13 -2.75
N ILE A 312 16.09 -11.29 -2.12
CA ILE A 312 16.23 -12.60 -2.77
C ILE A 312 14.85 -13.17 -3.10
N ILE A 313 13.95 -13.23 -2.11
CA ILE A 313 12.63 -13.86 -2.26
C ILE A 313 11.77 -13.13 -3.29
N ALA A 314 11.66 -11.80 -3.17
CA ALA A 314 10.76 -11.04 -4.03
C ALA A 314 11.23 -11.03 -5.49
N PRO A 315 12.53 -10.81 -5.81
CA PRO A 315 13.03 -10.96 -7.18
C PRO A 315 12.92 -12.39 -7.72
N ALA A 316 13.18 -13.42 -6.92
CA ALA A 316 12.99 -14.81 -7.32
C ALA A 316 11.56 -15.07 -7.79
N GLU A 317 10.58 -14.74 -6.96
CA GLU A 317 9.16 -14.89 -7.32
C GLU A 317 8.77 -14.00 -8.51
N ALA A 318 9.29 -12.78 -8.59
CA ALA A 318 9.04 -11.87 -9.70
C ALA A 318 9.53 -12.42 -11.03
N SER A 319 10.72 -13.04 -11.06
CA SER A 319 11.27 -13.63 -12.29
C SER A 319 10.36 -14.70 -12.89
N ALA A 320 9.70 -15.50 -12.04
CA ALA A 320 8.71 -16.48 -12.45
C ALA A 320 7.35 -15.84 -12.77
N ASN A 321 6.86 -14.93 -11.92
CA ASN A 321 5.55 -14.29 -12.09
C ASN A 321 5.49 -13.48 -13.40
N LEU A 322 6.56 -12.76 -13.73
CA LEU A 322 6.67 -11.90 -14.91
C LEU A 322 7.11 -12.65 -16.18
N ALA A 323 7.41 -13.94 -16.12
CA ALA A 323 7.74 -14.74 -17.30
C ALA A 323 6.58 -14.78 -18.33
N ARG A 324 5.34 -14.60 -17.87
CA ARG A 324 4.13 -14.61 -18.71
C ARG A 324 3.99 -13.43 -19.68
N TYR A 325 4.78 -12.38 -19.50
CA TYR A 325 4.73 -11.18 -20.33
C TYR A 325 5.71 -11.33 -21.48
N ASP A 326 5.16 -11.78 -22.61
CA ASP A 326 5.87 -12.19 -23.82
C ASP A 326 5.31 -11.54 -25.10
N GLY A 327 4.23 -10.77 -25.00
CA GLY A 327 3.57 -10.14 -26.15
C GLY A 327 2.78 -11.10 -27.04
N ILE A 328 2.69 -12.39 -26.69
CA ILE A 328 1.97 -13.38 -27.51
C ILE A 328 0.45 -13.25 -27.32
N ARG A 329 0.01 -13.23 -26.05
CA ARG A 329 -1.42 -13.28 -25.71
C ARG A 329 -2.01 -11.90 -25.43
N PHE A 330 -1.22 -10.97 -24.92
CA PHE A 330 -1.63 -9.63 -24.53
C PHE A 330 -0.41 -8.73 -24.28
N GLY A 331 -0.65 -7.43 -24.20
CA GLY A 331 0.37 -6.42 -23.89
C GLY A 331 1.11 -5.92 -25.12
N PHE A 332 2.24 -5.26 -24.88
CA PHE A 332 3.20 -4.85 -25.91
C PHE A 332 3.79 -6.09 -26.59
N ARG A 333 3.96 -6.00 -27.92
CA ARG A 333 4.59 -7.02 -28.74
C ARG A 333 5.57 -6.34 -29.69
N ASP A 334 6.82 -6.77 -29.65
CA ASP A 334 7.84 -6.31 -30.59
C ASP A 334 7.63 -6.91 -31.99
N ASN A 335 8.10 -6.23 -33.03
CA ASN A 335 8.07 -6.74 -34.39
C ASN A 335 9.40 -7.45 -34.69
N SER A 336 9.43 -8.76 -34.56
CA SER A 336 10.66 -9.55 -34.65
C SER A 336 10.54 -10.70 -35.65
N GLU A 337 11.68 -11.12 -36.22
CA GLU A 337 11.74 -12.11 -37.31
C GLU A 337 11.71 -13.57 -36.82
N SER A 338 12.17 -13.82 -35.59
CA SER A 338 12.15 -15.14 -34.95
C SER A 338 11.38 -15.13 -33.62
N LEU A 339 11.06 -16.31 -33.11
CA LEU A 339 10.40 -16.46 -31.82
C LEU A 339 11.31 -16.03 -30.65
N ASP A 340 12.61 -16.33 -30.74
CA ASP A 340 13.58 -15.94 -29.71
C ASP A 340 13.73 -14.42 -29.68
N ASP A 341 13.90 -13.78 -30.84
CA ASP A 341 13.95 -12.32 -30.95
C ASP A 341 12.66 -11.67 -30.44
N LEU A 342 11.50 -12.28 -30.72
CA LEU A 342 10.21 -11.79 -30.22
C LEU A 342 10.20 -11.73 -28.70
N TYR A 343 10.60 -12.80 -28.01
CA TYR A 343 10.64 -12.83 -26.55
C TYR A 343 11.66 -11.83 -25.99
N GLU A 344 12.88 -11.83 -26.55
CA GLU A 344 13.97 -10.99 -26.08
C GLU A 344 13.65 -9.51 -26.26
N ASN A 345 13.26 -9.09 -27.46
CA ASN A 345 12.98 -7.70 -27.78
C ASN A 345 11.72 -7.20 -27.08
N THR A 346 10.64 -8.00 -27.03
CA THR A 346 9.41 -7.61 -26.33
C THR A 346 9.69 -7.30 -24.86
N ARG A 347 10.48 -8.16 -24.19
CA ARG A 347 10.82 -7.97 -22.77
C ARG A 347 11.85 -6.87 -22.58
N ALA A 348 12.86 -6.77 -23.44
CA ALA A 348 13.88 -5.73 -23.38
C ALA A 348 13.29 -4.33 -23.57
N ASN A 349 12.37 -4.18 -24.53
CA ASN A 349 11.73 -2.92 -24.90
C ASN A 349 10.45 -2.62 -24.10
N GLY A 350 9.89 -3.61 -23.42
CA GLY A 350 8.66 -3.49 -22.62
C GLY A 350 8.89 -3.24 -21.13
N PHE A 351 9.96 -3.79 -20.54
CA PHE A 351 10.29 -3.58 -19.13
C PHE A 351 11.34 -2.49 -18.92
N GLY A 352 11.14 -1.69 -17.88
CA GLY A 352 12.13 -0.74 -17.37
C GLY A 352 13.32 -1.41 -16.69
N SER A 353 14.32 -0.58 -16.33
CA SER A 353 15.62 -1.03 -15.81
C SER A 353 15.51 -1.77 -14.47
N GLU A 354 14.72 -1.27 -13.53
CA GLU A 354 14.55 -1.89 -12.20
C GLU A 354 13.85 -3.24 -12.30
N VAL A 355 12.81 -3.36 -13.14
CA VAL A 355 12.11 -4.63 -13.38
C VAL A 355 13.06 -5.65 -14.00
N LYS A 356 13.83 -5.26 -15.03
CA LYS A 356 14.85 -6.12 -15.63
C LYS A 356 15.92 -6.54 -14.61
N ARG A 357 16.38 -5.63 -13.77
CA ARG A 357 17.34 -5.91 -12.69
C ARG A 357 16.82 -7.00 -11.75
N ARG A 358 15.58 -6.88 -11.28
CA ARG A 358 14.97 -7.87 -10.39
C ARG A 358 14.70 -9.21 -11.09
N ILE A 359 14.32 -9.21 -12.36
CA ILE A 359 14.21 -10.46 -13.14
C ILE A 359 15.57 -11.15 -13.21
N MET A 360 16.65 -10.42 -13.55
CA MET A 360 18.01 -10.99 -13.62
C MET A 360 18.48 -11.58 -12.29
N ILE A 361 18.29 -10.84 -11.18
CA ILE A 361 18.59 -11.33 -9.82
C ILE A 361 17.78 -12.59 -9.53
N GLY A 362 16.48 -12.56 -9.80
CA GLY A 362 15.56 -13.67 -9.54
C GLY A 362 15.93 -14.95 -10.29
N THR A 363 16.20 -14.82 -11.58
CA THR A 363 16.63 -15.95 -12.42
C THR A 363 17.96 -16.52 -11.93
N TYR A 364 18.90 -15.66 -11.51
CA TYR A 364 20.18 -16.10 -10.95
C TYR A 364 20.00 -16.89 -9.64
N VAL A 365 19.27 -16.35 -8.67
CA VAL A 365 19.09 -17.00 -7.35
C VAL A 365 18.23 -18.27 -7.41
N LEU A 366 17.49 -18.47 -8.51
CA LEU A 366 16.73 -19.70 -8.78
C LEU A 366 17.48 -20.71 -9.64
N SER A 367 18.63 -20.34 -10.20
CA SER A 367 19.39 -21.22 -11.11
C SER A 367 20.02 -22.41 -10.38
N ALA A 368 20.21 -23.50 -11.12
CA ALA A 368 20.84 -24.71 -10.61
C ALA A 368 22.24 -24.39 -10.02
N GLY A 369 22.52 -24.91 -8.83
CA GLY A 369 23.75 -24.63 -8.08
C GLY A 369 23.67 -23.43 -7.12
N TYR A 370 22.81 -22.45 -7.40
CA TYR A 370 22.63 -21.26 -6.56
C TYR A 370 21.32 -21.28 -5.75
N TYR A 371 20.33 -22.07 -6.16
CA TYR A 371 19.03 -22.21 -5.50
C TYR A 371 19.10 -22.42 -3.98
N ASP A 372 19.89 -23.40 -3.53
CA ASP A 372 20.01 -23.72 -2.11
C ASP A 372 20.74 -22.63 -1.32
N ALA A 373 21.78 -22.04 -1.93
CA ALA A 373 22.64 -21.04 -1.32
C ALA A 373 21.94 -19.69 -1.14
N TYR A 374 21.03 -19.33 -2.05
CA TYR A 374 20.31 -18.06 -2.02
C TYR A 374 18.85 -18.22 -1.65
N TYR A 375 18.01 -18.82 -2.50
CA TYR A 375 16.56 -18.82 -2.31
C TYR A 375 16.13 -19.63 -1.07
N ILE A 376 16.60 -20.87 -0.93
CA ILE A 376 16.30 -21.68 0.28
C ILE A 376 16.88 -21.04 1.53
N LYS A 377 18.09 -20.46 1.45
CA LYS A 377 18.69 -19.74 2.58
C LYS A 377 17.84 -18.54 3.00
N ALA A 378 17.33 -17.75 2.06
CA ALA A 378 16.45 -16.62 2.33
C ALA A 378 15.12 -17.07 2.95
N LEU A 379 14.53 -18.19 2.49
CA LEU A 379 13.33 -18.76 3.10
C LEU A 379 13.57 -19.22 4.55
N ARG A 380 14.73 -19.80 4.85
CA ARG A 380 15.13 -20.13 6.24
C ARG A 380 15.27 -18.88 7.10
N ILE A 381 15.83 -17.80 6.56
CA ILE A 381 15.90 -16.50 7.25
C ILE A 381 14.50 -15.93 7.49
N ARG A 382 13.60 -16.00 6.50
CA ARG A 382 12.19 -15.61 6.66
C ARG A 382 11.52 -16.36 7.82
N GLN A 383 11.78 -17.67 7.97
CA GLN A 383 11.27 -18.45 9.10
C GLN A 383 11.83 -17.95 10.45
N LEU A 384 13.11 -17.59 10.51
CA LEU A 384 13.71 -17.03 11.73
C LEU A 384 13.08 -15.68 12.09
N ILE A 385 12.85 -14.81 11.11
CA ILE A 385 12.16 -13.52 11.31
C ILE A 385 10.73 -13.74 11.82
N TYR A 386 10.00 -14.71 11.24
CA TYR A 386 8.68 -15.07 11.72
C TYR A 386 8.70 -15.55 13.18
N ASN A 387 9.67 -16.41 13.53
CA ASN A 387 9.86 -16.89 14.90
C ASN A 387 10.17 -15.75 15.88
N ASP A 388 10.97 -14.76 15.48
CA ASP A 388 11.26 -13.58 16.31
C ASP A 388 9.96 -12.83 16.67
N PHE A 389 9.07 -12.61 15.70
CA PHE A 389 7.77 -12.01 15.97
C PHE A 389 6.91 -12.87 16.91
N LEU A 390 6.90 -14.20 16.73
CA LEU A 390 6.18 -15.08 17.65
C LEU A 390 6.69 -14.98 19.08
N GLU A 391 8.01 -14.96 19.29
CA GLU A 391 8.61 -14.78 20.61
C GLU A 391 8.32 -13.40 21.20
N ALA A 392 8.37 -12.34 20.38
CA ALA A 392 7.99 -11.00 20.80
C ALA A 392 6.52 -10.93 21.24
N PHE A 393 5.61 -11.56 20.49
CA PHE A 393 4.18 -11.59 20.77
C PHE A 393 3.76 -12.46 21.98
N LYS A 394 4.70 -13.20 22.58
CA LYS A 394 4.53 -13.76 23.93
C LYS A 394 4.72 -12.71 25.02
N LYS A 395 5.44 -11.63 24.74
CA LYS A 395 5.77 -10.54 25.67
C LYS A 395 4.89 -9.31 25.46
N CYS A 396 4.43 -9.07 24.24
CA CYS A 396 3.57 -7.93 23.89
C CYS A 396 2.34 -8.34 23.07
N ASP A 397 1.34 -7.47 23.01
CA ASP A 397 0.14 -7.66 22.17
C ASP A 397 0.32 -7.06 20.77
N PHE A 398 1.01 -5.93 20.69
CA PHE A 398 1.35 -5.23 19.46
C PHE A 398 2.72 -4.55 19.58
N ILE A 399 3.28 -4.14 18.46
CA ILE A 399 4.62 -3.57 18.35
C ILE A 399 4.51 -2.16 17.77
N LEU A 400 5.21 -1.20 18.38
CA LEU A 400 5.31 0.19 17.90
C LEU A 400 6.70 0.43 17.33
N THR A 401 6.79 0.90 16.09
CA THR A 401 8.05 1.21 15.40
C THR A 401 7.94 2.50 14.60
N PRO A 402 9.04 3.12 14.17
CA PRO A 402 9.00 4.05 13.05
C PRO A 402 8.53 3.32 11.78
N THR A 403 7.81 4.00 10.89
CA THR A 403 7.44 3.41 9.59
C THR A 403 8.63 3.42 8.65
N THR A 404 9.33 4.55 8.58
CA THR A 404 10.46 4.79 7.67
C THR A 404 11.64 5.34 8.45
N PRO A 405 12.89 5.09 8.01
CA PRO A 405 14.07 5.63 8.70
C PRO A 405 14.25 7.13 8.47
N ASN A 406 13.67 7.66 7.39
CA ASN A 406 13.76 9.06 6.97
C ASN A 406 12.42 9.58 6.43
N VAL A 407 12.36 10.88 6.16
CA VAL A 407 11.27 11.57 5.47
C VAL A 407 11.41 11.49 3.95
N ALA A 408 10.41 11.98 3.21
CA ALA A 408 10.46 12.08 1.76
C ALA A 408 11.69 12.89 1.28
N PHE A 409 12.28 12.48 0.17
CA PHE A 409 13.47 13.10 -0.45
C PHE A 409 13.13 13.65 -1.84
N ALA A 410 14.03 14.45 -2.44
CA ALA A 410 13.73 15.06 -3.74
C ALA A 410 13.78 14.04 -4.88
N ILE A 411 12.98 14.28 -5.92
CA ILE A 411 13.06 13.51 -7.16
C ILE A 411 14.47 13.72 -7.77
N GLY A 412 15.17 12.64 -8.07
CA GLY A 412 16.55 12.64 -8.55
C GLY A 412 17.59 12.40 -7.45
N GLU A 413 17.25 12.60 -6.17
CA GLU A 413 18.13 12.24 -5.05
C GLU A 413 18.02 10.74 -4.75
N LYS A 414 19.14 10.10 -4.37
CA LYS A 414 19.22 8.67 -3.97
C LYS A 414 18.78 7.68 -5.06
N GLN A 415 18.88 8.06 -6.34
CA GLN A 415 18.48 7.21 -7.48
C GLN A 415 19.66 6.51 -8.16
N ASP A 416 20.88 6.97 -7.88
CA ASP A 416 22.10 6.43 -8.49
C ASP A 416 22.59 5.14 -7.81
N ASP A 417 22.25 4.93 -6.53
CA ASP A 417 22.51 3.70 -5.79
C ASP A 417 21.20 2.97 -5.42
N PRO A 418 20.89 1.82 -6.06
CA PRO A 418 19.74 0.99 -5.69
C PRO A 418 19.71 0.58 -4.21
N LEU A 419 20.87 0.40 -3.57
CA LEU A 419 20.93 -0.02 -2.16
C LEU A 419 20.39 1.08 -1.23
N GLU A 420 20.69 2.36 -1.50
CA GLU A 420 20.12 3.47 -0.75
C GLU A 420 18.60 3.52 -0.86
N MET A 421 18.06 3.23 -2.05
CA MET A 421 16.61 3.16 -2.25
C MET A 421 15.99 2.03 -1.41
N TYR A 422 16.64 0.88 -1.35
CA TYR A 422 16.17 -0.31 -0.64
C TYR A 422 16.16 -0.11 0.87
N LEU A 423 17.09 0.67 1.43
CA LEU A 423 17.12 0.99 2.85
C LEU A 423 15.89 1.75 3.35
N ASN A 424 15.11 2.41 2.47
CA ASN A 424 13.86 3.06 2.87
C ASN A 424 12.81 2.10 3.41
N ASP A 425 12.88 0.81 3.04
CA ASP A 425 11.91 -0.22 3.41
C ASP A 425 12.38 -1.09 4.59
N VAL A 426 13.54 -0.78 5.19
CA VAL A 426 14.20 -1.62 6.21
C VAL A 426 13.31 -1.88 7.44
N LEU A 427 12.42 -0.94 7.80
CA LEU A 427 11.52 -1.07 8.95
C LEU A 427 10.14 -1.67 8.60
N THR A 428 9.80 -1.76 7.31
CA THR A 428 8.52 -2.30 6.83
C THR A 428 8.62 -3.75 6.36
N VAL A 429 9.76 -4.14 5.77
CA VAL A 429 10.01 -5.48 5.22
C VAL A 429 9.83 -6.62 6.25
N PRO A 430 10.31 -6.52 7.51
CA PRO A 430 10.19 -7.62 8.46
C PRO A 430 8.73 -8.09 8.66
N ALA A 431 7.78 -7.16 8.79
CA ALA A 431 6.37 -7.49 8.95
C ALA A 431 5.76 -8.14 7.69
N SER A 432 6.20 -7.74 6.50
CA SER A 432 5.75 -8.36 5.25
C SER A 432 6.28 -9.79 5.10
N LEU A 433 7.56 -10.03 5.41
CA LEU A 433 8.15 -11.37 5.44
C LEU A 433 7.40 -12.30 6.41
N ALA A 434 7.02 -11.78 7.58
CA ALA A 434 6.25 -12.52 8.58
C ALA A 434 4.73 -12.60 8.27
N GLY A 435 4.25 -11.96 7.20
CA GLY A 435 2.83 -11.99 6.81
C GLY A 435 1.88 -11.22 7.74
N LEU A 436 2.40 -10.32 8.58
CA LEU A 436 1.67 -9.67 9.68
C LEU A 436 0.89 -8.44 9.25
N PRO A 437 -0.26 -8.12 9.86
CA PRO A 437 -0.94 -6.85 9.64
C PRO A 437 -0.13 -5.69 10.23
N ALA A 438 -0.06 -4.58 9.49
CA ALA A 438 0.64 -3.38 9.92
C ALA A 438 0.03 -2.10 9.33
N ILE A 439 -0.09 -1.06 10.16
CA ILE A 439 -0.59 0.26 9.76
C ILE A 439 0.49 1.31 9.98
N SER A 440 0.66 2.22 9.02
CA SER A 440 1.38 3.48 9.22
C SER A 440 0.37 4.59 9.49
N VAL A 441 0.60 5.35 10.55
CA VAL A 441 -0.19 6.53 10.93
C VAL A 441 0.75 7.73 11.01
N PRO A 442 0.37 8.91 10.48
CA PRO A 442 1.22 10.09 10.58
C PRO A 442 1.49 10.39 12.06
N ALA A 443 2.69 10.84 12.41
CA ALA A 443 3.08 11.07 13.81
C ALA A 443 3.72 12.44 14.05
N GLY A 444 4.03 13.18 12.99
CA GLY A 444 4.57 14.53 13.09
C GLY A 444 5.16 15.00 11.77
N TYR A 445 5.87 16.12 11.85
CA TYR A 445 6.59 16.74 10.76
C TYR A 445 8.02 17.02 11.21
N ASN A 446 8.98 16.97 10.29
CA ASN A 446 10.33 17.49 10.56
C ASN A 446 10.34 19.03 10.49
N GLU A 447 11.52 19.62 10.68
CA GLU A 447 11.72 21.08 10.65
C GLU A 447 11.38 21.72 9.29
N GLU A 448 11.45 20.95 8.21
CA GLU A 448 11.09 21.39 6.85
C GLU A 448 9.59 21.21 6.53
N GLY A 449 8.79 20.74 7.49
CA GLY A 449 7.36 20.48 7.29
C GLY A 449 7.06 19.17 6.54
N LEU A 450 8.02 18.24 6.47
CA LEU A 450 7.85 16.94 5.84
C LEU A 450 7.27 15.94 6.85
N PRO A 451 6.16 15.25 6.53
CA PRO A 451 5.53 14.32 7.43
C PRO A 451 6.36 13.04 7.56
N PHE A 452 6.16 12.36 8.68
CA PHE A 452 6.59 10.99 8.88
C PHE A 452 5.55 10.22 9.69
N GLY A 453 5.57 8.90 9.56
CA GLY A 453 4.67 7.98 10.24
C GLY A 453 5.35 7.12 11.30
N LEU A 454 4.54 6.69 12.27
CA LEU A 454 4.83 5.54 13.11
C LEU A 454 3.95 4.37 12.69
N GLN A 455 4.46 3.16 12.91
CA GLN A 455 3.88 1.91 12.50
C GLN A 455 3.44 1.10 13.71
N ILE A 456 2.25 0.51 13.63
CA ILE A 456 1.80 -0.56 14.52
C ILE A 456 1.83 -1.89 13.76
N ILE A 457 2.38 -2.93 14.38
CA ILE A 457 2.36 -4.32 13.90
C ILE A 457 1.66 -5.18 14.96
N SER A 458 0.75 -6.07 14.57
CA SER A 458 0.12 -7.02 15.50
C SER A 458 0.22 -8.47 15.02
N LYS A 459 -0.37 -9.38 15.81
CA LYS A 459 -0.50 -10.80 15.49
C LYS A 459 -1.31 -11.00 14.19
N PRO A 460 -1.11 -12.12 13.47
CA PRO A 460 -1.94 -12.46 12.33
C PRO A 460 -3.43 -12.36 12.66
N PHE A 461 -4.19 -11.74 11.77
CA PHE A 461 -5.64 -11.58 11.85
C PHE A 461 -6.17 -10.70 12.99
N ASP A 462 -5.31 -9.93 13.65
CA ASP A 462 -5.69 -8.96 14.70
C ASP A 462 -5.63 -7.51 14.20
N GLU A 463 -6.24 -7.25 13.03
CA GLU A 463 -6.33 -5.90 12.46
C GLU A 463 -7.10 -4.92 13.36
N LYS A 464 -8.02 -5.41 14.20
CA LYS A 464 -8.73 -4.55 15.17
C LYS A 464 -7.77 -3.92 16.17
N LEU A 465 -6.82 -4.69 16.71
CA LEU A 465 -5.81 -4.11 17.60
C LEU A 465 -4.89 -3.13 16.85
N VAL A 466 -4.55 -3.42 15.59
CA VAL A 466 -3.78 -2.49 14.73
C VAL A 466 -4.53 -1.17 14.57
N PHE A 467 -5.82 -1.20 14.23
CA PHE A 467 -6.64 0.00 14.11
C PHE A 467 -6.79 0.73 15.44
N ARG A 468 -7.00 0.01 16.55
CA ARG A 468 -7.12 0.65 17.86
C ARG A 468 -5.86 1.41 18.27
N ALA A 469 -4.70 0.75 18.19
CA ALA A 469 -3.43 1.36 18.54
C ALA A 469 -3.04 2.47 17.54
N GLY A 470 -3.32 2.28 16.24
CA GLY A 470 -3.14 3.33 15.23
C GLY A 470 -4.01 4.55 15.50
N LYS A 471 -5.29 4.36 15.87
CA LYS A 471 -6.20 5.44 16.22
C LYS A 471 -5.71 6.20 17.46
N PHE A 472 -5.15 5.49 18.44
CA PHE A 472 -4.55 6.12 19.61
C PHE A 472 -3.37 7.04 19.23
N ILE A 473 -2.51 6.65 18.29
CA ILE A 473 -1.45 7.54 17.76
C ILE A 473 -2.07 8.75 17.06
N GLU A 474 -3.08 8.53 16.22
CA GLU A 474 -3.78 9.61 15.51
C GLU A 474 -4.37 10.66 16.47
N ASP A 475 -4.98 10.20 17.56
CA ASP A 475 -5.61 11.06 18.58
C ASP A 475 -4.58 11.74 19.51
N SER A 476 -3.36 11.20 19.59
CA SER A 476 -2.27 11.74 20.40
C SER A 476 -1.47 12.86 19.72
N LYS A 477 -1.90 13.28 18.52
CA LYS A 477 -1.35 14.45 17.80
C LYS A 477 -1.84 15.74 18.47
N SER A 478 -1.28 16.08 19.62
CA SER A 478 -1.43 17.38 20.28
C SER A 478 -0.23 18.27 20.01
#